data_AF-A0AB34XTT9-F1
#
_entry.id   AF-A0AB34XTT9-F1
#
_cell.length_a   1.000
_cell.length_b   1.000
_cell.length_c   1.000
_cell.angle_alpha   90.00
_cell.angle_beta   90.00
_cell.angle_gamma   90.00
#
_symmetry.space_group_name_H-M   'P 1'
#
loop_
_entity.id
_entity.type
_entity.pdbx_description
1 polymer ?
#
loop_
_entity_poly.entity_id
_entity_poly.type
_entity_poly.pdbx_seq_one_letter_code
_entity_poly.pdbx_strand_id
1 'polypeptide(L)'
;MRIRRWWRFDQWIPVFAAMPRMLAELSADPDSGMRGYRLVFDPRGPWLVQYWDSLEKIYSYAAAPESEHRPAWTAFNTRARSAPNAVGVWRETFPVAGAESMYVGTPPLGLAKAVGTRPVGPRSARARDRQARRDR
;
A
#
# COMPACT_ATOMS: atom_id res chain seq x y z
N MET A 1 5.71 8.23 1.18
CA MET A 1 6.40 9.37 1.83
C MET A 1 6.63 10.45 0.79
N ARG A 2 6.66 11.72 1.19
CA ARG A 2 7.03 12.86 0.34
C ARG A 2 8.31 13.49 0.88
N ILE A 3 9.38 13.48 0.09
CA ILE A 3 10.63 14.18 0.40
C ILE A 3 10.49 15.61 -0.14
N ARG A 4 10.64 16.59 0.76
CA ARG A 4 10.54 18.01 0.40
C ARG A 4 11.90 18.72 0.46
N ARG A 5 12.82 18.23 1.29
CA ARG A 5 14.22 18.68 1.37
C ARG A 5 15.15 17.48 1.17
N TRP A 6 15.61 17.26 -0.06
CA TRP A 6 16.34 16.05 -0.44
C TRP A 6 17.71 15.91 0.27
N TRP A 7 18.36 17.03 0.60
CA TRP A 7 19.64 17.05 1.32
C TRP A 7 19.53 16.76 2.83
N ARG A 8 18.30 16.71 3.39
CA ARG A 8 18.06 16.40 4.81
C ARG A 8 17.93 14.89 5.02
N PHE A 9 19.00 14.16 4.69
CA PHE A 9 19.10 12.70 4.85
C PHE A 9 18.78 12.24 6.26
N ASP A 10 19.19 13.03 7.26
CA ASP A 10 18.89 12.88 8.68
C ASP A 10 17.38 12.80 8.99
N GLN A 11 16.55 13.43 8.16
CA GLN A 11 15.10 13.48 8.35
C GLN A 11 14.37 12.40 7.59
N TRP A 12 14.75 12.12 6.33
CA TRP A 12 13.97 11.23 5.47
C TRP A 12 14.45 9.77 5.45
N ILE A 13 15.73 9.48 5.69
CA ILE A 13 16.23 8.09 5.73
C ILE A 13 15.52 7.26 6.81
N PRO A 14 15.35 7.75 8.06
CA PRO A 14 14.69 6.95 9.09
C PRO A 14 13.22 6.66 8.78
N VAL A 15 12.52 7.63 8.17
CA VAL A 15 11.11 7.45 7.75
C VAL A 15 11.02 6.43 6.61
N PHE A 16 11.96 6.47 5.67
CA PHE A 16 12.06 5.47 4.60
C PHE A 16 12.32 4.06 5.15
N ALA A 17 13.20 3.93 6.15
CA ALA A 17 13.56 2.65 6.76
C ALA A 17 12.44 2.00 7.60
N ALA A 18 11.43 2.77 8.03
CA ALA A 18 10.32 2.24 8.81
C ALA A 18 9.34 1.38 7.98
N MET A 19 9.10 1.73 6.71
CA MET A 19 8.13 1.02 5.86
C MET A 19 8.49 -0.47 5.63
N PRO A 20 9.74 -0.83 5.29
CA PRO A 20 10.11 -2.23 5.11
C PRO A 20 9.85 -3.12 6.33
N ARG A 21 10.03 -2.61 7.55
CA ARG A 21 9.78 -3.35 8.79
C ARG A 21 8.29 -3.67 8.95
N MET A 22 7.43 -2.65 8.79
CA MET A 22 5.98 -2.83 8.80
C MET A 22 5.51 -3.82 7.71
N LEU A 23 6.07 -3.74 6.51
CA LEU A 23 5.72 -4.67 5.43
C LEU A 23 6.18 -6.10 5.71
N ALA A 24 7.34 -6.29 6.35
CA ALA A 24 7.83 -7.58 6.77
C ALA A 24 6.94 -8.20 7.86
N GLU A 25 6.56 -7.42 8.88
CA GLU A 25 5.60 -7.83 9.91
C GLU A 25 4.27 -8.28 9.29
N LEU A 26 3.67 -7.45 8.44
CA LEU A 26 2.41 -7.77 7.77
C LEU A 26 2.51 -8.97 6.82
N SER A 27 3.67 -9.18 6.19
CA SER A 27 3.86 -10.31 5.27
C SER A 27 4.18 -11.61 5.99
N ALA A 28 4.68 -11.55 7.23
CA ALA A 28 4.95 -12.72 8.06
C ALA A 28 3.67 -13.30 8.69
N ASP A 29 2.64 -12.48 8.87
CA ASP A 29 1.34 -12.89 9.40
C ASP A 29 0.30 -13.05 8.27
N PRO A 30 -0.11 -14.29 7.92
CA PRO A 30 -1.14 -14.54 6.92
C PRO A 30 -2.52 -13.94 7.27
N ASP A 31 -2.79 -13.73 8.56
CA ASP A 31 -4.06 -13.22 9.06
C ASP A 31 -4.07 -11.69 9.21
N SER A 32 -2.94 -11.02 8.98
CA SER A 32 -2.81 -9.55 9.02
C SER A 32 -3.81 -8.83 8.13
N GLY A 33 -4.24 -9.49 7.05
CA GLY A 33 -5.16 -8.95 6.05
C GLY A 33 -4.48 -8.22 4.90
N MET A 34 -3.14 -8.10 4.90
CA MET A 34 -2.42 -7.56 3.76
C MET A 34 -2.25 -8.66 2.70
N ARG A 35 -2.89 -8.48 1.54
CA ARG A 35 -2.80 -9.40 0.39
C ARG A 35 -1.58 -9.17 -0.48
N GLY A 36 -0.99 -7.99 -0.39
CA GLY A 36 0.23 -7.67 -1.09
C GLY A 36 0.45 -6.17 -1.21
N TYR A 37 1.59 -5.80 -1.75
CA TYR A 37 1.97 -4.42 -1.94
C TYR A 37 2.82 -4.23 -3.19
N ARG A 38 2.88 -2.99 -3.66
CA ARG A 38 3.77 -2.55 -4.72
C ARG A 38 4.46 -1.27 -4.28
N LEU A 39 5.79 -1.31 -4.23
CA LEU A 39 6.62 -0.13 -4.05
C LEU A 39 6.72 0.62 -5.38
N VAL A 40 6.46 1.92 -5.33
CA VAL A 40 6.57 2.83 -6.48
C VAL A 40 7.60 3.89 -6.13
N PHE A 41 8.62 4.02 -6.98
CA PHE A 41 9.61 5.08 -6.87
C PHE A 41 9.13 6.29 -7.68
N ASP A 42 8.95 7.41 -7.01
CA ASP A 42 8.61 8.71 -7.60
C ASP A 42 9.77 9.68 -7.33
N PRO A 43 10.06 10.64 -8.24
CA PRO A 43 11.13 11.62 -8.05
C PRO A 43 11.05 12.41 -6.76
N ARG A 44 9.86 12.51 -6.17
CA ARG A 44 9.62 13.21 -4.89
C ARG A 44 9.48 12.27 -3.70
N GLY A 45 9.84 11.01 -3.87
CA GLY A 45 9.94 10.03 -2.81
C GLY A 45 9.04 8.80 -3.04
N PRO A 46 9.43 7.65 -2.47
CA PRO A 46 8.73 6.41 -2.69
C PRO A 46 7.37 6.39 -1.98
N TRP A 47 6.42 5.68 -2.60
CA TRP A 47 5.10 5.41 -2.04
C TRP A 47 4.68 3.97 -2.35
N LEU A 48 3.64 3.50 -1.67
CA LEU A 48 3.21 2.12 -1.70
C LEU A 48 1.75 2.02 -2.09
N VAL A 49 1.44 1.11 -3.01
CA VAL A 49 0.08 0.57 -3.17
C VAL A 49 0.00 -0.67 -2.29
N GLN A 50 -1.04 -0.77 -1.47
CA GLN A 50 -1.28 -1.96 -0.64
C GLN A 50 -2.66 -2.51 -0.93
N TYR A 51 -2.78 -3.82 -0.98
CA TYR A 51 -4.01 -4.56 -1.19
C TYR A 51 -4.39 -5.23 0.13
N TRP A 52 -5.62 -5.00 0.59
CA TRP A 52 -6.08 -5.45 1.89
C TRP A 52 -7.43 -6.15 1.76
N ASP A 53 -7.67 -7.12 2.65
CA ASP A 53 -8.93 -7.84 2.74
C ASP A 53 -10.09 -6.98 3.21
N SER A 54 -9.85 -6.15 4.22
CA SER A 54 -10.89 -5.31 4.80
C SER A 54 -10.31 -4.03 5.39
N LEU A 55 -11.17 -3.03 5.45
CA LEU A 55 -10.86 -1.77 6.12
C LEU A 55 -10.67 -1.96 7.63
N GLU A 56 -11.38 -2.92 8.22
CA GLU A 56 -11.25 -3.26 9.64
C GLU A 56 -9.84 -3.75 9.96
N LYS A 57 -9.29 -4.69 9.18
CA LYS A 57 -7.93 -5.21 9.42
C LYS A 57 -6.87 -4.12 9.31
N ILE A 58 -7.04 -3.18 8.40
CA ILE A 58 -6.20 -1.97 8.31
C ILE A 58 -6.22 -1.18 9.63
N TYR A 59 -7.41 -0.93 10.18
CA TYR A 59 -7.56 -0.14 11.40
C TYR A 59 -7.06 -0.88 12.63
N SER A 60 -7.34 -2.17 12.74
CA SER A 60 -6.82 -3.03 13.80
C SER A 60 -5.28 -3.01 13.82
N TYR A 61 -4.65 -3.18 12.65
CA TYR A 61 -3.20 -3.08 12.54
C TYR A 61 -2.67 -1.70 12.95
N ALA A 62 -3.32 -0.62 12.49
CA ALA A 62 -2.89 0.74 12.79
C ALA A 62 -3.03 1.11 14.28
N ALA A 63 -4.01 0.50 14.97
CA ALA A 63 -4.30 0.74 16.38
C ALA A 63 -3.50 -0.17 17.33
N ALA A 64 -3.07 -1.35 16.86
CA ALA A 64 -2.40 -2.38 17.64
C ALA A 64 -1.17 -1.82 18.41
N PRO A 65 -1.10 -1.97 19.75
CA PRO A 65 0.01 -1.47 20.56
C PRO A 65 1.37 -2.04 20.15
N GLU A 66 1.39 -3.34 19.86
CA GLU A 66 2.60 -4.12 19.60
C GLU A 66 3.02 -4.13 18.12
N SER A 67 2.25 -3.51 17.23
CA SER A 67 2.59 -3.47 15.80
C SER A 67 3.62 -2.39 15.52
N GLU A 68 4.43 -2.61 14.48
CA GLU A 68 5.46 -1.66 14.03
C GLU A 68 4.87 -0.30 13.59
N HIS A 69 3.55 -0.21 13.35
CA HIS A 69 2.89 1.02 12.92
C HIS A 69 2.96 2.15 13.96
N ARG A 70 2.62 1.89 15.22
CA ARG A 70 2.61 2.94 16.27
C ARG A 70 3.97 3.57 16.55
N PRO A 71 5.07 2.80 16.76
CA PRO A 71 6.39 3.40 16.95
C PRO A 71 6.85 4.14 15.70
N ALA A 72 6.60 3.61 14.50
CA ALA A 72 6.91 4.30 13.25
C ALA A 72 6.16 5.63 13.11
N TRP A 73 4.86 5.65 13.44
CA TRP A 73 4.04 6.87 13.40
C TRP A 73 4.51 7.91 14.41
N THR A 74 4.86 7.49 15.62
CA THR A 74 5.40 8.36 16.67
C THR A 74 6.73 8.98 16.22
N ALA A 75 7.65 8.15 15.71
CA ALA A 75 8.94 8.58 15.21
C ALA A 75 8.84 9.54 14.02
N PHE A 76 7.84 9.33 13.14
CA PHE A 76 7.52 10.26 12.06
C PHE A 76 7.02 11.60 12.59
N ASN A 77 6.05 11.60 13.50
CA ASN A 77 5.47 12.83 14.05
C ASN A 77 6.50 13.69 14.76
N THR A 78 7.39 13.08 15.56
CA THR A 78 8.50 13.78 16.21
C THR A 78 9.39 14.47 15.19
N ARG A 79 9.76 13.77 14.10
CA ARG A 79 10.59 14.33 13.02
C ARG A 79 9.90 15.45 12.24
N ALA A 80 8.63 15.24 11.90
CA ALA A 80 7.84 16.24 11.18
C ALA A 80 7.72 17.55 11.97
N ARG A 81 7.67 17.48 13.31
CA ARG A 81 7.69 18.64 14.21
C ARG A 81 9.08 19.27 14.32
N SER A 82 10.14 18.48 14.49
CA SER A 82 11.50 19.01 14.66
C SER A 82 12.09 19.60 13.38
N ALA A 83 11.66 19.13 12.21
CA ALA A 83 12.10 19.64 10.92
C ALA A 83 10.89 19.90 10.01
N PRO A 84 10.16 21.01 10.24
CA PRO A 84 9.06 21.41 9.39
C PRO A 84 9.52 21.47 7.94
N ASN A 85 8.65 21.06 7.03
CA ASN A 85 8.92 21.07 5.59
C ASN A 85 10.04 20.12 5.10
N ALA A 86 10.64 19.25 5.94
CA ALA A 86 11.61 18.25 5.45
C ALA A 86 10.95 17.00 4.84
N VAL A 87 9.99 16.40 5.57
CA VAL A 87 9.31 15.16 5.19
C VAL A 87 7.79 15.23 5.38
N GLY A 88 7.05 14.62 4.47
CA GLY A 88 5.60 14.49 4.55
C GLY A 88 5.14 13.05 4.35
N VAL A 89 3.92 12.78 4.77
CA VAL A 89 3.21 11.54 4.50
C VAL A 89 1.83 11.89 3.99
N TRP A 90 1.32 11.02 3.14
CA TRP A 90 -0.04 11.06 2.63
C TRP A 90 -0.52 9.62 2.53
N ARG A 91 -1.83 9.45 2.65
CA ARG A 91 -2.49 8.15 2.58
C ARG A 91 -3.86 8.35 1.98
N GLU A 92 -4.22 7.48 1.05
CA GLU A 92 -5.56 7.37 0.51
C GLU A 92 -6.01 5.92 0.68
N THR A 93 -7.22 5.73 1.22
CA THR A 93 -7.80 4.41 1.44
C THR A 93 -9.14 4.36 0.72
N PHE A 94 -9.28 3.43 -0.21
CA PHE A 94 -10.50 3.25 -1.00
C PHE A 94 -11.14 1.92 -0.61
N PRO A 95 -12.22 1.91 0.18
CA PRO A 95 -13.04 0.71 0.34
C PRO A 95 -13.74 0.44 -1.00
N VAL A 96 -13.20 -0.50 -1.76
CA VAL A 96 -13.75 -0.83 -3.07
C VAL A 96 -14.85 -1.85 -2.91
N ALA A 97 -16.06 -1.51 -3.38
CA ALA A 97 -17.09 -2.52 -3.54
C ALA A 97 -16.53 -3.56 -4.49
N GLY A 98 -15.96 -3.16 -5.65
CA GLY A 98 -15.32 -3.99 -6.67
C GLY A 98 -14.32 -3.26 -7.57
N ALA A 99 -13.46 -4.04 -8.24
CA ALA A 99 -12.43 -3.55 -9.13
C ALA A 99 -12.37 -4.37 -10.43
N GLU A 100 -12.08 -3.68 -11.54
CA GLU A 100 -11.80 -4.27 -12.84
C GLU A 100 -10.31 -4.13 -13.14
N SER A 101 -9.69 -5.18 -13.69
CA SER A 101 -8.29 -5.13 -14.10
C SER A 101 -8.04 -6.09 -15.26
N MET A 102 -7.09 -5.73 -16.12
CA MET A 102 -6.64 -6.54 -17.25
C MET A 102 -5.13 -6.39 -17.42
N TYR A 103 -4.47 -7.50 -17.74
CA TYR A 103 -3.03 -7.60 -17.85
C TYR A 103 -2.71 -8.30 -19.18
N VAL A 104 -1.92 -7.66 -20.05
CA VAL A 104 -1.57 -8.18 -21.38
C VAL A 104 -0.06 -8.06 -21.57
N GLY A 105 0.60 -9.16 -21.95
CA GLY A 105 2.03 -9.16 -22.25
C GLY A 105 2.93 -8.78 -21.07
N THR A 106 2.50 -9.01 -19.83
CA THR A 106 3.23 -8.60 -18.63
C THR A 106 3.10 -9.64 -17.51
N PRO A 107 4.13 -9.84 -16.67
CA PRO A 107 4.00 -10.64 -15.45
C PRO A 107 2.91 -10.10 -14.50
N PRO A 108 2.36 -10.93 -13.60
CA PRO A 108 1.38 -10.46 -12.61
C PRO A 108 1.91 -9.30 -11.77
N LEU A 109 1.16 -8.20 -11.75
CA LEU A 109 1.45 -7.02 -10.94
C LEU A 109 0.20 -6.43 -10.30
N GLY A 110 0.37 -5.69 -9.21
CA GLY A 110 -0.74 -5.05 -8.53
C GLY A 110 -1.78 -6.06 -8.06
N LEU A 111 -3.04 -5.84 -8.42
CA LEU A 111 -4.16 -6.70 -8.00
C LEU A 111 -3.97 -8.16 -8.46
N ALA A 112 -3.50 -8.40 -9.69
CA ALA A 112 -3.19 -9.75 -10.18
C ALA A 112 -2.20 -10.51 -9.30
N LYS A 113 -1.23 -9.82 -8.70
CA LYS A 113 -0.27 -10.43 -7.78
C LYS A 113 -0.89 -10.71 -6.42
N ALA A 114 -1.80 -9.84 -5.97
CA ALA A 114 -2.44 -9.93 -4.66
C ALA A 114 -3.57 -10.98 -4.60
N VAL A 115 -4.35 -11.15 -5.67
CA VAL A 115 -5.53 -12.02 -5.69
C VAL A 115 -5.57 -13.03 -6.84
N GLY A 116 -4.52 -13.08 -7.67
CA GLY A 116 -4.45 -13.96 -8.84
C GLY A 116 -5.13 -13.40 -10.09
N THR A 117 -5.14 -14.21 -11.15
CA THR A 117 -5.70 -13.85 -12.46
C THR A 117 -6.67 -14.91 -12.98
N ARG A 118 -7.49 -14.53 -13.96
CA ARG A 118 -8.35 -15.44 -14.72
C ARG A 118 -8.22 -15.14 -16.21
N PRO A 119 -8.24 -16.16 -17.10
CA PRO A 119 -8.19 -15.94 -18.54
C PRO A 119 -9.36 -15.09 -19.04
N VAL A 120 -9.08 -14.20 -19.99
CA VAL A 120 -10.12 -13.41 -20.67
C VAL A 120 -10.69 -14.25 -21.81
N GLY A 121 -11.98 -14.58 -21.73
CA GLY A 121 -12.75 -15.24 -22.79
C GLY A 121 -13.78 -14.31 -23.47
N PRO A 122 -14.57 -14.82 -24.44
CA PRO A 122 -15.51 -14.03 -25.24
C PRO A 122 -16.51 -13.20 -24.43
N ARG A 123 -17.00 -13.75 -23.30
CA ARG A 123 -17.96 -13.10 -22.39
C ARG A 123 -17.30 -12.20 -21.32
N SER A 124 -16.04 -11.85 -21.51
CA SER A 124 -15.24 -11.01 -20.60
C SER A 124 -14.26 -10.11 -21.38
N ALA A 125 -14.44 -10.02 -22.70
CA ALA A 125 -13.55 -9.26 -23.58
C ALA A 125 -13.60 -7.76 -23.26
N ARG A 126 -14.79 -7.22 -22.94
CA ARG A 126 -14.96 -5.82 -22.59
C ARG A 126 -14.85 -5.62 -21.08
N ALA A 127 -14.30 -4.48 -20.66
CA ALA A 127 -14.22 -4.10 -19.24
C ALA A 127 -15.58 -4.14 -18.54
N ARG A 128 -16.64 -3.63 -19.20
CA ARG A 128 -18.01 -3.68 -18.67
C ARG A 128 -18.48 -5.10 -18.34
N ASP A 129 -18.12 -6.07 -19.18
CA ASP A 129 -18.56 -7.46 -19.02
C ASP A 129 -17.83 -8.13 -17.85
N ARG A 130 -16.61 -7.67 -17.52
CA ARG A 130 -15.86 -8.12 -16.34
C ARG A 130 -16.41 -7.49 -15.07
N GLN A 131 -16.79 -6.21 -15.12
CA GLN A 131 -17.38 -5.51 -13.97
C GLN A 131 -18.79 -6.01 -13.63
N ALA A 132 -19.59 -6.40 -14.64
CA ALA A 132 -20.97 -6.88 -14.44
C ALA A 132 -21.06 -8.30 -13.84
N ARG A 133 -19.95 -9.04 -13.74
CA ARG A 133 -19.93 -10.43 -13.21
C ARG A 133 -19.93 -10.53 -11.69
N ARG A 134 -20.19 -9.45 -10.96
CA ARG A 134 -20.22 -9.44 -9.49
C ARG A 134 -21.43 -10.15 -8.89
N ASP A 135 -22.47 -10.37 -9.68
CA ASP A 135 -23.78 -10.78 -9.20
C ASP A 135 -24.10 -12.26 -9.46
N ARG A 136 -23.09 -13.14 -9.54
CA ARG A 136 -23.30 -14.60 -9.64
C ARG A 136 -22.33 -15.39 -8.78
#